data_AF-A0AAE9UM96-F1
#
_entry.id   AF-A0AAE9UM96-F1
#
_cell.length_a   1.000
_cell.length_b   1.000
_cell.length_c   1.000
_cell.angle_alpha   90.00
_cell.angle_beta   90.00
_cell.angle_gamma   90.00
#
_symmetry.space_group_name_H-M   'P 1'
#
loop_
_entity.id
_entity.type
_entity.pdbx_description
1 polymer ?
#
loop_
_entity_poly.entity_id
_entity_poly.type
_entity_poly.pdbx_seq_one_letter_code
_entity_poly.pdbx_strand_id
1 'polypeptide(L)' 'MKKYIKENQVYTVQEGSELETQLIADGFEELAEDAKSELGKLNVKELTALALSHGLEVPEKAKKPEILKLLESNGVTIDE' A
#
# COMPACT_ATOMS: atom_id res chain seq x y z
N MET A 1 -5.22 8.49 12.63
CA MET A 1 -5.74 7.18 13.08
C MET A 1 -5.04 6.16 12.21
N LYS A 2 -4.61 5.04 12.78
CA LYS A 2 -3.95 3.97 12.03
C LYS A 2 -4.92 2.82 11.84
N LYS A 3 -4.85 2.14 10.70
CA LYS A 3 -5.58 0.89 10.49
C LYS A 3 -4.63 -0.27 10.61
N TYR A 4 -5.17 -1.42 10.98
CA TYR A 4 -4.46 -2.67 11.16
C TYR A 4 -5.29 -3.79 10.53
N ILE A 5 -4.64 -4.73 9.85
CA ILE A 5 -5.28 -5.85 9.16
C ILE A 5 -4.69 -7.20 9.56
N LYS A 6 -5.57 -8.19 9.77
CA LYS A 6 -5.22 -9.59 10.00
C LYS A 6 -6.41 -10.46 9.61
N GLU A 7 -6.18 -11.54 8.86
CA GLU A 7 -7.23 -12.53 8.52
C GLU A 7 -8.56 -11.90 8.04
N ASN A 8 -8.46 -10.86 7.20
CA ASN A 8 -9.61 -10.13 6.64
C ASN A 8 -10.42 -9.29 7.65
N GLN A 9 -9.90 -9.09 8.86
CA GLN A 9 -10.41 -8.15 9.87
C GLN A 9 -9.60 -6.86 9.84
N VAL A 10 -10.29 -5.71 9.89
CA VAL A 10 -9.66 -4.38 9.92
C VAL A 10 -10.05 -3.65 11.20
N TYR A 11 -9.05 -3.19 11.94
CA TYR A 11 -9.23 -2.35 13.13
C TYR A 11 -8.68 -0.96 12.85
N THR A 12 -9.38 0.05 13.35
CA THR A 12 -8.90 1.44 13.31
C THR A 12 -8.60 1.89 14.73
N VAL A 13 -7.40 2.40 14.96
CA VAL A 13 -6.93 2.83 16.29
C VAL A 13 -6.39 4.25 16.25
N GLN A 14 -6.45 4.93 17.39
CA GLN A 14 -5.70 6.16 17.58
C GLN A 14 -4.23 5.83 17.83
N GLU A 15 -3.34 6.68 17.33
CA GLU A 15 -1.90 6.54 17.53
C GLU A 15 -1.54 6.65 19.01
N GLY A 16 -0.72 5.74 19.52
CA GLY A 16 -0.37 5.66 20.94
C GLY A 16 -1.45 5.04 21.83
N SER A 17 -2.44 4.39 21.22
CA SER A 17 -3.45 3.60 21.92
C SER A 17 -2.88 2.27 22.44
N GLU A 18 -3.35 1.81 23.59
CA GLU A 18 -3.07 0.44 24.07
C GLU A 18 -3.53 -0.62 23.05
N LEU A 19 -4.57 -0.31 22.26
CA LEU A 19 -5.07 -1.17 21.20
C LEU A 19 -4.05 -1.33 20.04
N GLU A 20 -3.23 -0.30 19.76
CA GLU A 20 -2.17 -0.38 18.74
C GLU A 20 -1.14 -1.46 19.11
N THR A 21 -0.72 -1.47 20.38
CA THR A 21 0.26 -2.43 20.89
C THR A 21 -0.30 -3.85 20.91
N GLN A 22 -1.59 -4.00 21.26
CA GLN A 22 -2.26 -5.30 21.22
C GLN A 22 -2.35 -5.82 19.78
N LEU A 23 -2.76 -5.00 18.81
CA LEU A 23 -2.84 -5.39 17.41
C LEU A 23 -1.48 -5.84 16.88
N ILE A 24 -0.40 -5.10 17.17
CA ILE A 24 0.97 -5.49 16.80
C ILE A 24 1.37 -6.81 17.46
N ALA A 25 1.07 -7.00 18.76
CA ALA A 25 1.37 -8.23 19.50
C ALA A 25 0.56 -9.44 19.00
N ASP A 26 -0.68 -9.22 18.55
CA ASP A 26 -1.54 -10.23 17.94
C ASP A 26 -1.11 -10.56 16.50
N GLY A 27 -0.17 -9.82 15.93
CA GLY A 27 0.32 -10.02 14.57
C GLY A 27 -0.55 -9.37 13.49
N PHE A 28 -1.32 -8.34 13.83
CA PHE A 28 -1.91 -7.46 12.83
C PHE A 28 -0.81 -6.64 12.15
N GLU A 29 -0.88 -6.56 10.83
CA GLU A 29 -0.04 -5.66 10.05
C GLU A 29 -0.68 -4.28 10.00
N GLU A 30 0.12 -3.23 10.16
CA GLU A 30 -0.34 -1.87 9.97
C GLU A 30 -0.84 -1.72 8.53
N LEU A 31 -2.15 -1.52 8.40
CA LEU A 31 -2.78 -1.14 7.16
C LEU A 31 -2.49 0.36 6.97
N ALA A 32 -1.30 0.65 6.45
CA ALA A 32 -0.89 2.00 6.12
C ALA A 32 -1.95 2.63 5.21
N GLU A 33 -2.67 3.64 5.71
CA GLU A 33 -3.66 4.40 4.95
C GLU A 33 -3.04 5.22 3.81
N ASP A 34 -1.72 5.12 3.59
CA ASP A 34 -1.01 5.60 2.40
C ASP A 34 -1.31 4.79 1.13
N ALA A 35 -2.20 3.78 1.18
CA ALA A 35 -2.85 3.25 -0.02
C ALA A 35 -4.12 4.05 -0.38
N LYS A 36 -4.06 5.40 -0.34
CA LYS A 36 -5.14 6.25 -0.88
C LYS A 36 -5.37 6.06 -2.38
N SER A 37 -4.41 5.45 -3.07
CA SER A 37 -4.54 5.02 -4.45
C SER A 37 -4.76 3.51 -4.51
N GLU A 38 -5.71 3.05 -5.33
CA GLU A 38 -5.94 1.62 -5.65
C GLU A 38 -4.64 0.87 -5.99
N LEU A 39 -3.64 1.61 -6.49
CA LEU A 39 -2.28 1.14 -6.68
C LEU A 39 -1.70 0.41 -5.45
N GLY A 40 -1.91 0.90 -4.23
CA GLY A 40 -1.36 0.30 -3.01
C GLY A 40 -1.86 -1.12 -2.74
N LYS A 41 -3.04 -1.47 -3.27
CA LYS A 41 -3.64 -2.81 -3.20
C LYS A 41 -2.98 -3.80 -4.17
N LEU A 42 -2.43 -3.30 -5.27
CA LEU A 42 -1.78 -4.12 -6.29
C LEU A 42 -0.47 -4.73 -5.78
N ASN A 43 -0.11 -5.87 -6.37
CA ASN A 43 1.20 -6.48 -6.14
C ASN A 43 2.28 -5.86 -7.05
N VAL A 44 3.55 -6.17 -6.81
CA VAL A 44 4.69 -5.65 -7.60
C VAL A 44 4.51 -5.88 -9.11
N LYS A 45 4.04 -7.07 -9.52
CA LYS A 45 3.87 -7.39 -10.94
C LYS A 45 2.79 -6.52 -11.58
N GLU A 46 1.68 -6.30 -10.88
CA GLU A 46 0.57 -5.48 -11.37
C GLU A 46 0.97 -4.00 -11.47
N LEU A 47 1.66 -3.48 -10.46
CA LEU A 47 2.22 -2.12 -10.48
C LEU A 47 3.21 -1.95 -11.63
N THR A 48 4.10 -2.92 -11.84
CA THR A 48 5.04 -2.90 -12.96
C THR A 48 4.31 -2.94 -14.30
N ALA A 49 3.30 -3.80 -14.46
CA ALA A 49 2.52 -3.90 -15.68
C ALA A 49 1.78 -2.58 -16.00
N LEU A 50 1.22 -1.93 -14.98
CA LEU A 50 0.56 -0.65 -15.12
C LEU A 50 1.56 0.43 -15.56
N ALA A 51 2.72 0.50 -14.90
CA ALA A 51 3.78 1.44 -15.26
C ALA A 51 4.22 1.26 -16.72
N LEU A 52 4.52 0.03 -17.13
CA LEU A 52 4.86 -0.29 -18.51
C LEU A 52 3.74 0.07 -19.50
N SER A 53 2.47 -0.15 -19.13
CA SER A 53 1.32 0.21 -19.97
C SER A 53 1.16 1.72 -20.16
N HIS A 54 1.56 2.51 -19.15
CA HIS A 54 1.64 3.97 -19.23
C HIS A 54 2.95 4.47 -19.87
N GLY A 55 3.81 3.57 -20.35
CA GLY A 55 5.09 3.92 -20.97
C GLY A 55 6.18 4.33 -19.97
N LEU A 56 6.03 3.97 -18.69
CA LEU A 56 7.01 4.21 -17.65
C LEU A 56 8.00 3.05 -17.58
N GLU A 57 9.29 3.39 -17.56
CA GLU A 57 10.36 2.41 -17.38
C GLU A 57 10.47 2.04 -15.90
N VAL A 58 10.15 0.78 -15.58
CA VAL A 58 10.33 0.24 -14.23
C VAL A 58 11.67 -0.47 -14.15
N PRO A 59 12.57 -0.05 -13.25
CA PRO A 59 13.81 -0.77 -13.02
C PRO A 59 13.51 -2.21 -12.57
N GLU A 60 14.22 -3.20 -13.12
CA GLU A 60 14.03 -4.62 -12.77
C GLU A 60 14.27 -4.91 -11.27
N LYS A 61 15.01 -4.00 -10.61
CA LYS A 61 15.34 -4.04 -9.18
C LYS A 61 14.39 -3.23 -8.30
N ALA A 62 13.41 -2.55 -8.91
CA ALA A 62 12.50 -1.65 -8.20
C ALA A 62 11.58 -2.42 -7.25
N LYS A 63 11.43 -1.89 -6.04
CA LYS A 63 10.53 -2.47 -5.03
C LYS A 63 9.12 -1.89 -5.14
N LYS A 64 8.12 -2.59 -4.57
CA LYS A 64 6.72 -2.12 -4.48
C LYS A 64 6.58 -0.61 -4.17
N PRO A 65 7.20 -0.06 -3.11
CA PRO A 65 7.09 1.36 -2.80
C PRO A 65 7.72 2.29 -3.84
N GLU A 66 8.76 1.85 -4.57
CA GLU A 66 9.37 2.65 -5.63
C GLU A 66 8.48 2.73 -6.87
N ILE A 67 7.87 1.61 -7.25
CA ILE A 67 6.95 1.55 -8.38
C ILE A 67 5.69 2.35 -8.08
N LEU A 68 5.17 2.26 -6.84
CA LEU A 68 4.06 3.10 -6.37
C LEU A 68 4.39 4.58 -6.49
N LYS A 69 5.52 5.01 -5.93
CA LYS A 69 5.97 6.40 -6.05
C LYS A 69 6.12 6.84 -7.50
N LEU A 70 6.64 5.97 -8.37
CA LEU A 70 6.79 6.27 -9.80
C LEU A 70 5.42 6.53 -10.44
N LEU A 71 4.46 5.64 -10.21
CA LEU A 71 3.10 5.75 -10.74
C LEU A 71 2.40 7.02 -10.22
N GLU A 72 2.44 7.24 -8.91
CA GLU A 72 1.86 8.43 -8.27
C GLU A 72 2.50 9.73 -8.76
N SER A 73 3.84 9.75 -8.90
CA SER A 73 4.58 10.92 -9.42
C SER A 73 4.26 11.22 -10.88
N ASN A 74 3.86 10.21 -11.65
CA ASN A 74 3.44 10.35 -13.03
C ASN A 74 1.92 10.56 -13.17
N GLY A 75 1.21 10.73 -12.06
CA GLY A 75 -0.25 10.93 -12.06
C GLY A 75 -1.03 9.72 -12.54
N VAL A 76 -0.44 8.52 -12.49
CA VAL A 76 -1.13 7.28 -12.83
C VAL A 76 -2.08 6.97 -11.68
N THR A 77 -3.37 6.98 -11.96
CA THR A 77 -4.44 6.57 -11.06
C THR A 77 -5.18 5.39 -11.68
N ILE A 78 -5.71 4.50 -10.85
CA ILE A 78 -6.71 3.54 -11.32
C ILE A 78 -8.04 4.26 -11.14
N ASP A 79 -8.60 4.77 -12.23
CA ASP A 79 -10.00 5.19 -12.26
C ASP A 79 -10.88 3.93 -12.20
N GLU A 80 -11.93 4.00 -11.39
CA GLU A 80 -12.83 2.90 -10.99
C GLU A 80 -13.68 2.35 -12.15
#